data_AF-A0AA36C2U4-F1
#
_entry.id   AF-A0AA36C2U4-F1
#
_cell.length_a   1.000
_cell.length_b   1.000
_cell.length_c   1.000
_cell.angle_alpha   90.00
_cell.angle_beta   90.00
_cell.angle_gamma   90.00
#
_symmetry.space_group_name_H-M   'P 1'
#
loop_
_entity.id
_entity.type
_entity.pdbx_description
1 polymer ?
#
loop_
_entity_poly.entity_id
_entity_poly.type
_entity_poly.pdbx_seq_one_letter_code
_entity_poly.pdbx_strand_id
1 'polypeptide(L)'
;MQLKAALGKIELHAQASNLHAMAKTDIKIESVEGRVEISAPQELVLNCGGAYIRLKNGEIELGAPGNIYLKAAHVDKLGSASLDTPVSPLPAGYSGSYALKDEARVPLPFTRYRITTRQGEVFKGVTDKAGKAMPIHTLVPGELKVEFPASEKWISFLRAG
;
A
#
# COMPACT_ATOMS: atom_id res chain seq x y z
N MET A 1 6.05 -12.86 -10.09
CA MET A 1 5.58 -11.45 -10.12
C MET A 1 6.74 -10.54 -9.72
N GLN A 2 6.85 -9.32 -10.27
CA GLN A 2 7.86 -8.34 -9.89
C GLN A 2 7.22 -6.95 -9.81
N LEU A 3 7.49 -6.19 -8.74
CA LEU A 3 7.10 -4.78 -8.57
C LEU A 3 8.39 -3.95 -8.52
N LYS A 4 8.58 -3.04 -9.47
CA LYS A 4 9.78 -2.20 -9.60
C LYS A 4 9.40 -0.79 -10.04
N ALA A 5 10.04 0.22 -9.49
CA ALA A 5 10.01 1.59 -9.99
C ALA A 5 11.44 2.05 -10.29
N ALA A 6 11.69 2.58 -11.48
CA ALA A 6 13.02 3.08 -11.88
C ALA A 6 13.30 4.48 -11.32
N LEU A 7 12.24 5.28 -11.15
CA LEU A 7 12.26 6.63 -10.59
C LEU A 7 10.97 6.83 -9.80
N GLY A 8 11.02 7.69 -8.78
CA GLY A 8 9.88 8.04 -7.94
C GLY A 8 9.72 7.17 -6.69
N LYS A 9 8.89 7.66 -5.76
CA LYS A 9 8.64 7.04 -4.45
C LYS A 9 7.64 5.89 -4.59
N ILE A 10 7.94 4.75 -3.97
CA ILE A 10 6.97 3.67 -3.76
C ILE A 10 6.44 3.79 -2.33
N GLU A 11 5.12 3.83 -2.18
CA GLU A 11 4.44 3.75 -0.90
C GLU A 11 3.44 2.61 -0.89
N LEU A 12 3.40 1.84 0.20
CA LEU A 12 2.46 0.75 0.42
C LEU A 12 1.69 1.03 1.71
N HIS A 13 0.38 1.22 1.60
CA HIS A 13 -0.49 1.57 2.73
C HIS A 13 -1.64 0.57 2.86
N ALA A 14 -1.91 0.11 4.08
CA ALA A 14 -3.13 -0.64 4.42
C ALA A 14 -3.97 0.22 5.38
N GLN A 15 -4.95 0.96 4.83
CA GLN A 15 -5.63 2.04 5.57
C GLN A 15 -6.70 1.57 6.56
N ALA A 16 -7.33 0.43 6.28
CA ALA A 16 -8.45 -0.10 7.06
C ALA A 16 -8.21 -1.54 7.57
N SER A 17 -7.03 -2.10 7.30
CA SER A 17 -6.72 -3.49 7.61
C SER A 17 -5.22 -3.72 7.74
N ASN A 18 -4.80 -4.98 7.89
CA ASN A 18 -3.42 -5.36 8.10
C ASN A 18 -2.62 -5.42 6.78
N LEU A 19 -1.37 -4.94 6.83
CA LEU A 19 -0.36 -5.29 5.83
C LEU A 19 0.35 -6.57 6.27
N HIS A 20 0.18 -7.67 5.53
CA HIS A 20 0.83 -8.94 5.81
C HIS A 20 1.75 -9.35 4.66
N ALA A 21 3.05 -9.51 4.95
CA ALA A 21 4.05 -9.97 4.00
C ALA A 21 4.69 -11.28 4.50
N MET A 22 4.63 -12.32 3.68
CA MET A 22 5.10 -13.66 4.02
C MET A 22 5.75 -14.31 2.80
N ALA A 23 6.84 -15.04 3.03
CA ALA A 23 7.55 -15.80 2.01
C ALA A 23 7.84 -17.22 2.52
N LYS A 24 7.89 -18.20 1.60
CA LYS A 24 8.32 -19.58 1.92
C LYS A 24 9.81 -19.67 2.24
N THR A 25 10.58 -18.71 1.73
CA THR A 25 12.04 -18.63 1.90
C THR A 25 12.34 -17.27 2.54
N ASP A 26 13.34 -16.55 2.04
CA ASP A 26 13.84 -15.36 2.71
C ASP A 26 13.01 -14.12 2.36
N ILE A 27 12.93 -13.19 3.32
CA ILE A 27 12.50 -11.81 3.11
C ILE A 27 13.71 -10.91 3.35
N LYS A 28 14.03 -10.06 2.37
CA LYS A 28 15.15 -9.12 2.42
C LYS A 28 14.62 -7.68 2.38
N ILE A 29 14.98 -6.87 3.37
CA ILE A 29 14.62 -5.44 3.47
C ILE A 29 15.92 -4.65 3.55
N GLU A 30 16.20 -3.85 2.53
CA GLU A 30 17.48 -3.14 2.39
C GLU A 30 17.28 -1.72 1.84
N SER A 31 18.16 -0.82 2.27
CA SER A 31 18.35 0.51 1.68
C SER A 31 19.81 0.62 1.24
N VAL A 32 20.06 0.99 -0.02
CA VAL A 32 21.42 1.03 -0.59
C VAL A 32 22.16 2.30 -0.17
N GLU A 33 21.48 3.44 -0.16
CA GLU A 33 22.07 4.76 0.11
C GLU A 33 21.41 5.49 1.28
N GLY A 34 20.35 4.91 1.86
CA GLY A 34 19.52 5.58 2.86
C GLY A 34 19.48 4.84 4.19
N ARG A 35 18.30 4.86 4.83
CA ARG A 35 18.02 4.20 6.11
C ARG A 35 16.80 3.29 6.01
N VAL A 36 16.72 2.31 6.90
CA VAL A 36 15.50 1.54 7.18
C VAL A 36 14.93 2.02 8.51
N GLU A 37 13.67 2.43 8.50
CA GLU A 37 12.98 2.94 9.68
C GLU A 37 11.72 2.11 9.90
N ILE A 38 11.57 1.58 11.11
CA ILE A 38 10.43 0.76 11.52
C ILE A 38 9.92 1.34 12.83
N SER A 39 8.69 1.83 12.79
CA SER A 39 8.04 2.49 13.91
C SER A 39 6.68 1.87 14.16
N ALA A 40 6.33 1.69 15.43
CA ALA A 40 5.01 1.22 15.84
C ALA A 40 4.52 2.03 17.04
N PRO A 41 3.27 2.50 17.05
CA PRO A 41 2.74 3.32 18.15
C PRO A 41 2.42 2.51 19.42
N GLN A 42 2.23 1.20 19.30
CA GLN A 42 1.85 0.34 20.42
C GLN A 42 2.96 -0.66 20.78
N GLU A 43 3.44 -1.43 19.81
CA GLU A 43 4.38 -2.51 20.06
C GLU A 43 5.12 -2.91 18.79
N LEU A 44 6.43 -3.13 18.90
CA LEU A 44 7.27 -3.72 17.86
C LEU A 44 7.88 -5.01 18.40
N VAL A 45 7.70 -6.12 17.69
CA VAL A 45 8.27 -7.43 18.05
C VAL A 45 9.08 -7.98 16.88
N LEU A 46 10.35 -8.30 17.14
CA LEU A 46 11.21 -9.10 16.28
C LEU A 46 11.41 -10.45 16.96
N ASN A 47 11.05 -11.55 16.30
CA ASN A 47 11.14 -12.89 16.88
C ASN A 47 11.77 -13.88 15.90
N CYS A 48 12.67 -14.73 16.40
CA CYS A 48 13.30 -15.81 15.65
C CYS A 48 13.65 -16.97 16.58
N GLY A 49 13.06 -18.15 16.34
CA GLY A 49 13.36 -19.36 17.12
C GLY A 49 13.10 -19.23 18.62
N GLY A 50 12.19 -18.35 19.04
CA GLY A 50 11.88 -18.06 20.44
C GLY A 50 12.72 -16.94 21.07
N ALA A 51 13.81 -16.51 20.43
CA ALA A 51 14.52 -15.29 20.81
C ALA A 51 13.82 -14.06 20.23
N TYR A 52 13.73 -12.97 21.00
CA TYR A 52 13.02 -11.78 20.57
C TYR A 52 13.59 -10.47 21.10
N ILE A 53 13.25 -9.40 20.38
CA ILE A 53 13.40 -8.01 20.78
C ILE A 53 12.00 -7.39 20.75
N ARG A 54 11.56 -6.82 21.88
CA ARG A 54 10.25 -6.17 21.99
C ARG A 54 10.40 -4.74 22.50
N LEU A 55 9.76 -3.79 21.81
CA LEU A 55 9.66 -2.40 22.22
C LEU A 55 8.19 -2.10 22.55
N LYS A 56 7.91 -1.72 23.80
CA LYS A 56 6.54 -1.44 24.28
C LYS A 56 6.57 -0.52 25.49
N ASN A 57 5.67 0.47 25.55
CA ASN A 57 5.53 1.38 26.71
C ASN A 57 6.84 2.07 27.16
N GLY A 58 7.74 2.36 26.22
CA GLY A 58 9.06 2.95 26.53
C GLY A 58 10.10 1.96 27.06
N GLU A 59 9.78 0.67 27.11
CA GLU A 59 10.67 -0.40 27.54
C GLU A 59 11.25 -1.16 26.34
N ILE A 60 12.50 -1.60 26.46
CA ILE A 60 13.15 -2.54 25.55
C ILE A 60 13.33 -3.86 26.29
N GLU A 61 12.73 -4.92 25.76
CA GLU A 61 12.83 -6.28 26.29
C GLU A 61 13.62 -7.17 25.32
N LEU A 62 14.71 -7.77 25.82
CA LEU A 62 15.57 -8.71 25.10
C LEU A 62 15.41 -10.09 25.75
N GLY A 63 14.77 -11.02 25.06
CA GLY A 63 14.53 -12.37 25.59
C GLY A 63 15.11 -13.45 24.68
N ALA A 64 15.70 -14.49 25.28
CA ALA A 64 16.17 -15.66 24.55
C ALA A 64 16.03 -16.92 25.42
N PRO A 65 15.63 -18.06 24.83
CA PRO A 65 15.67 -19.36 25.53
C PRO A 65 17.11 -19.90 25.71
N GLY A 66 18.05 -19.40 24.90
CA GLY A 66 19.48 -19.68 25.02
C GLY A 66 20.25 -18.48 25.57
N ASN A 67 21.47 -18.27 25.07
CA ASN A 67 22.36 -17.20 25.53
C ASN A 67 22.12 -15.89 24.75
N ILE A 68 22.27 -14.75 25.44
CA ILE A 68 22.45 -13.43 24.81
C ILE A 68 23.95 -13.11 24.83
N TYR A 69 24.58 -13.04 23.66
CA TYR A 69 26.00 -12.69 23.54
C TYR A 69 26.17 -11.21 23.21
N LEU A 70 26.77 -10.46 24.14
CA LEU A 70 27.17 -9.07 23.92
C LEU A 70 28.69 -9.03 23.65
N LYS A 71 29.06 -8.92 22.37
CA LYS A 71 30.46 -8.77 21.96
C LYS A 71 30.73 -7.30 21.65
N ALA A 72 31.27 -6.57 22.63
CA ALA A 72 31.50 -5.14 22.54
C ALA A 72 32.84 -4.74 23.15
N ALA A 73 33.44 -3.65 22.64
CA ALA A 73 34.61 -3.04 23.27
C ALA A 73 34.24 -2.38 24.61
N HIS A 74 33.07 -1.72 24.68
CA HIS A 74 32.52 -1.10 25.88
C HIS A 74 30.99 -1.24 25.89
N VAL A 75 30.40 -1.29 27.08
CA VAL A 75 28.96 -1.22 27.31
C VAL A 75 28.71 -0.19 28.40
N ASP A 76 28.22 0.98 28.02
CA ASP A 76 27.95 2.08 28.95
C ASP A 76 26.46 2.17 29.27
N LYS A 77 26.14 2.22 30.57
CA LYS A 77 24.78 2.46 31.04
C LYS A 77 24.63 3.94 31.38
N LEU A 78 24.03 4.70 30.47
CA LEU A 78 23.75 6.13 30.62
C LEU A 78 22.36 6.37 31.26
N GLY A 79 22.03 7.64 31.50
CA GLY A 79 20.69 8.05 31.89
C GLY A 79 19.63 7.71 30.83
N SER A 80 18.35 7.81 31.19
CA SER A 80 17.26 7.56 30.25
C SER A 80 17.28 8.55 29.08
N ALA A 81 16.86 8.07 27.91
CA ALA A 81 16.66 8.86 26.71
C ALA A 81 15.30 8.51 26.09
N SER A 82 14.73 9.43 25.33
CA SER A 82 13.51 9.23 24.56
C SER A 82 13.71 9.70 23.14
N LEU A 83 13.04 9.05 22.19
CA LEU A 83 13.01 9.44 20.79
C LEU A 83 11.55 9.65 20.38
N ASP A 84 11.16 10.91 20.17
CA ASP A 84 9.86 11.25 19.58
C ASP A 84 9.96 11.23 18.06
N THR A 85 9.35 10.21 17.44
CA THR A 85 9.18 10.15 15.98
C THR A 85 7.73 10.51 15.66
N PRO A 86 7.46 11.57 14.88
CA PRO A 86 6.09 11.95 14.54
C PRO A 86 5.44 10.81 13.73
N VAL A 87 4.24 10.39 14.15
CA VAL A 87 3.45 9.41 13.41
C VAL A 87 3.09 10.02 12.05
N SER A 88 3.56 9.41 10.96
CA SER A 88 3.11 9.79 9.62
C SER A 88 1.65 9.36 9.48
N PRO A 89 0.69 10.29 9.33
CA PRO A 89 -0.70 9.92 9.13
C PRO A 89 -0.82 9.14 7.82
N LEU A 90 -1.61 8.07 7.84
CA LEU A 90 -1.99 7.40 6.61
C LEU A 90 -2.72 8.42 5.72
N PRO A 91 -2.41 8.50 4.41
CA PRO A 91 -3.15 9.36 3.51
C PRO A 91 -4.62 8.96 3.55
N ALA A 92 -5.54 9.92 3.57
CA ALA A 92 -6.96 9.61 3.50
C ALA A 92 -7.29 9.08 2.09
N GLY A 93 -7.64 7.80 1.98
CA GLY A 93 -8.21 7.27 0.75
C GLY A 93 -9.65 7.77 0.59
N TYR A 94 -9.95 8.38 -0.55
CA TYR A 94 -11.29 8.75 -0.96
C TYR A 94 -11.89 7.58 -1.73
N SER A 95 -12.97 6.99 -1.20
CA SER A 95 -13.77 5.98 -1.90
C SER A 95 -15.11 6.57 -2.28
N GLY A 96 -15.43 6.52 -3.57
CA GLY A 96 -16.72 6.93 -4.11
C GLY A 96 -17.36 5.81 -4.91
N SER A 97 -18.66 5.58 -4.70
CA SER A 97 -19.47 4.79 -5.64
C SER A 97 -20.19 5.74 -6.58
N TYR A 98 -20.03 5.53 -7.90
CA TYR A 98 -20.56 6.44 -8.91
C TYR A 98 -21.63 5.72 -9.72
N ALA A 99 -22.82 6.30 -9.80
CA ALA A 99 -23.86 5.85 -10.73
C ALA A 99 -23.68 6.59 -12.06
N LEU A 100 -23.33 5.85 -13.12
CA LEU A 100 -23.21 6.43 -14.45
C LEU A 100 -24.60 6.58 -15.06
N LYS A 101 -24.88 7.79 -15.52
CA LYS A 101 -26.12 8.19 -16.15
C LYS A 101 -25.81 8.88 -17.47
N ASP A 102 -26.74 8.81 -18.42
CA ASP A 102 -26.66 9.56 -19.67
C ASP A 102 -27.03 11.05 -19.47
N GLU A 103 -27.01 11.84 -20.56
CA GLU A 103 -27.40 13.25 -20.56
C GLU A 103 -28.85 13.48 -20.11
N ALA A 104 -29.72 12.48 -20.26
CA ALA A 104 -31.11 12.48 -19.80
C ALA A 104 -31.27 12.00 -18.35
N ARG A 105 -30.17 11.76 -17.61
CA ARG A 105 -30.11 11.22 -16.24
C ARG A 105 -30.66 9.80 -16.09
N VAL A 106 -30.77 9.05 -17.19
CA VAL A 106 -31.16 7.64 -17.19
C VAL A 106 -29.93 6.80 -16.80
N PRO A 107 -30.04 5.86 -15.85
CA PRO A 107 -28.95 4.95 -15.53
C PRO A 107 -28.47 4.19 -16.75
N LEU A 108 -27.15 4.01 -16.87
CA LEU A 108 -26.51 3.26 -17.94
C LEU A 108 -26.10 1.87 -17.43
N PRO A 109 -26.99 0.86 -17.43
CA PRO A 109 -26.64 -0.49 -17.00
C PRO A 109 -25.72 -1.19 -18.01
N PHE A 110 -24.89 -2.11 -17.53
CA PHE A 110 -24.01 -2.97 -18.35
C PHE A 110 -23.16 -2.22 -19.38
N THR A 111 -22.80 -0.97 -19.09
CA THR A 111 -22.10 -0.07 -19.99
C THR A 111 -20.62 -0.03 -19.64
N ARG A 112 -19.76 -0.20 -20.65
CA ARG A 112 -18.31 -0.06 -20.49
C ARG A 112 -17.96 1.39 -20.19
N TYR A 113 -17.10 1.60 -19.20
CA TYR A 113 -16.59 2.91 -18.85
C TYR A 113 -15.08 2.89 -18.66
N ARG A 114 -14.48 4.05 -18.86
CA ARG A 114 -13.12 4.40 -18.49
C ARG A 114 -13.16 5.66 -17.66
N ILE A 115 -12.66 5.60 -16.43
CA ILE A 115 -12.58 6.74 -15.52
C ILE A 115 -11.12 7.08 -15.33
N THR A 116 -10.75 8.34 -15.60
CA THR A 116 -9.39 8.85 -15.42
C THR A 116 -9.40 9.89 -14.31
N THR A 117 -8.58 9.70 -13.27
CA THR A 117 -8.41 10.68 -12.20
C THR A 117 -7.56 11.85 -12.69
N ARG A 118 -7.60 13.00 -12.02
CA ARG A 118 -6.70 14.13 -12.30
C ARG A 118 -5.21 13.75 -12.27
N GLN A 119 -4.87 12.71 -11.51
CA GLN A 119 -3.51 12.19 -11.36
C GLN A 119 -3.10 11.26 -12.51
N GLY A 120 -4.02 10.98 -13.43
CA GLY A 120 -3.78 10.10 -14.58
C GLY A 120 -4.03 8.62 -14.29
N GLU A 121 -4.53 8.26 -13.11
CA GLU A 121 -4.92 6.87 -12.81
C GLU A 121 -6.16 6.51 -13.63
N VAL A 122 -6.16 5.33 -14.25
CA VAL A 122 -7.23 4.89 -15.16
C VAL A 122 -7.92 3.65 -14.59
N PHE A 123 -9.21 3.78 -14.31
CA PHE A 123 -10.11 2.71 -13.88
C PHE A 123 -11.01 2.30 -15.05
N LYS A 124 -11.02 1.03 -15.42
CA LYS A 124 -11.88 0.49 -16.50
C LYS A 124 -12.83 -0.56 -15.95
N GLY A 125 -14.08 -0.55 -16.38
CA GLY A 125 -15.06 -1.53 -15.92
C GLY A 125 -16.35 -1.52 -16.70
N VAL A 126 -17.33 -2.28 -16.20
CA VAL A 126 -18.70 -2.34 -16.71
C VAL A 126 -19.65 -2.03 -15.54
N THR A 127 -20.67 -1.22 -15.78
CA THR A 127 -21.67 -0.91 -14.75
C THR A 127 -22.61 -2.08 -14.47
N ASP A 128 -23.18 -2.13 -13.27
CA ASP A 128 -24.17 -3.14 -12.88
C ASP A 128 -25.58 -2.87 -13.46
N LYS A 129 -26.57 -3.70 -13.08
CA LYS A 129 -27.97 -3.57 -13.52
C LYS A 129 -28.62 -2.23 -13.12
N ALA A 130 -28.10 -1.54 -12.11
CA ALA A 130 -28.56 -0.24 -11.65
C ALA A 130 -27.71 0.93 -12.21
N GLY A 131 -26.77 0.65 -13.11
CA GLY A 131 -25.86 1.65 -13.68
C GLY A 131 -24.73 2.08 -12.75
N LYS A 132 -24.45 1.34 -11.68
CA LYS A 132 -23.36 1.67 -10.75
C LYS A 132 -22.03 1.14 -11.26
N ALA A 133 -21.01 2.00 -11.22
CA ALA A 133 -19.62 1.63 -11.41
C ALA A 133 -19.06 0.95 -10.15
N MET A 134 -17.92 0.27 -10.30
CA MET A 134 -17.20 -0.28 -9.15
C MET A 134 -16.71 0.88 -8.26
N PRO A 135 -16.60 0.68 -6.93
CA PRO A 135 -16.03 1.68 -6.05
C PRO A 135 -14.65 2.10 -6.53
N ILE A 136 -14.44 3.41 -6.67
CA ILE A 136 -13.17 3.96 -7.10
C ILE A 136 -12.48 4.49 -5.87
N HIS A 137 -11.29 3.98 -5.61
CA HIS A 137 -10.44 4.37 -4.50
C HIS A 137 -9.34 5.28 -5.05
N THR A 138 -9.26 6.50 -4.54
CA THR A 138 -8.27 7.50 -4.94
C THR A 138 -7.59 8.06 -3.71
N LEU A 139 -6.32 8.49 -3.82
CA LEU A 139 -5.58 9.08 -2.70
C LEU A 139 -5.90 10.57 -2.46
N VAL A 140 -6.54 11.24 -3.42
CA VAL A 140 -6.83 12.68 -3.38
C VAL A 140 -8.22 12.92 -3.96
N PRO A 141 -9.04 13.82 -3.37
CA PRO A 141 -10.33 14.13 -3.95
C PRO A 141 -10.09 14.95 -5.22
N GLY A 142 -10.74 14.59 -6.31
CA GLY A 142 -10.53 15.26 -7.57
C GLY A 142 -11.61 14.95 -8.59
N GLU A 143 -11.67 15.79 -9.62
CA GLU A 143 -12.53 15.56 -10.76
C GLU A 143 -12.16 14.25 -11.44
N LEU A 144 -13.20 13.48 -11.78
CA LEU A 144 -13.10 12.23 -12.51
C LEU A 144 -13.55 12.48 -13.94
N LYS A 145 -12.69 12.17 -14.90
CA LYS A 145 -13.08 12.17 -16.31
C LYS A 145 -13.64 10.80 -16.66
N VAL A 146 -14.93 10.72 -16.94
CA VAL A 146 -15.60 9.50 -17.40
C VAL A 146 -15.69 9.50 -18.91
N GLU A 147 -15.25 8.42 -19.55
CA GLU A 147 -15.36 8.18 -20.97
C GLU A 147 -16.11 6.86 -21.21
N PHE A 148 -17.05 6.88 -22.14
CA PHE A 148 -17.74 5.70 -22.63
C PHE A 148 -17.09 5.30 -23.95
N PRO A 149 -16.11 4.36 -23.96
CA PRO A 149 -15.49 3.96 -25.21
C PRO A 149 -16.56 3.34 -26.12
N ALA A 150 -16.73 3.93 -27.31
CA ALA A 150 -17.42 3.25 -28.40
C ALA A 150 -16.73 1.90 -28.63
N SER A 151 -17.50 0.87 -28.97
CA SER A 151 -16.99 -0.49 -29.19
C SER A 151 -15.69 -0.45 -30.01
N GLU A 152 -14.58 -0.83 -29.39
CA GLU A 152 -13.29 -0.87 -30.07
C GLU A 152 -13.40 -1.77 -31.32
N LYS A 153 -13.09 -1.18 -32.48
CA LYS A 153 -12.82 -1.95 -33.69
C LYS A 153 -11.57 -2.79 -33.42
N TRP A 154 -11.72 -4.10 -33.52
CA TRP A 154 -10.59 -5.03 -33.46
C TRP A 154 -9.80 -4.95 -34.76
N ILE A 155 -8.47 -4.77 -34.66
CA ILE A 155 -7.55 -5.06 -35.76
C ILE A 155 -6.85 -6.37 -35.40
N SER A 156 -7.11 -7.42 -36.16
CA SER A 156 -6.34 -8.66 -36.10
C SER A 156 -5.06 -8.51 -36.91
N PHE A 157 -3.92 -8.91 -36.35
CA PHE A 157 -2.70 -9.10 -37.12
C PHE A 157 -2.53 -10.60 -37.40
N LEU A 158 -2.58 -10.99 -38.68
CA LEU A 158 -2.09 -12.29 -39.13
C LEU A 158 -0.57 -12.18 -39.29
N ARG A 159 0.15 -13.10 -38.67
CA ARG A 159 1.60 -13.25 -38.88
C ARG A 159 1.79 -13.80 -40.30
N ALA A 160 2.37 -13.01 -41.21
CA ALA A 160 2.88 -13.53 -42.48
C ALA A 160 4.18 -14.30 -42.21
N GLY A 161 4.29 -15.46 -42.86
CA GLY A 161 5.37 -16.47 -42.88
C GLY A 161 6.70 -16.11 -42.23
#